data_AF-A0A1T4K2Z0-F1
#
_entry.id   AF-A0A1T4K2Z0-F1
#
_cell.length_a   1.000
_cell.length_b   1.000
_cell.length_c   1.000
_cell.angle_alpha   90.00
_cell.angle_beta   90.00
_cell.angle_gamma   90.00
#
_symmetry.space_group_name_H-M   'P 1'
#
loop_
_entity.id
_entity.type
_entity.pdbx_description
1 polymer ?
#
loop_
_entity_poly.entity_id
_entity_poly.type
_entity_poly.pdbx_seq_one_letter_code
_entity_poly.pdbx_strand_id
1 'polypeptide(L)'
;MRNVRTVRRGVLEKPTLAIKKGVWFPPYQRYHFADIVSSTSKMHRLTKMDLNTSCNEYVDDVVINNLQKWVDIFNSFEPGDSEKEIEGKIYTKYEIYMKIISNCPMGLEQTMRVTTSYLQLKTIYLQRRHHKLKEDWGAFCDWCLTLPHFKEFCLK
;
A
#
# COMPACT_ATOMS: atom_id res chain seq x y z
N MET A 1 -10.28 7.07 -1.39
CA MET A 1 -10.66 5.76 -0.82
C MET A 1 -11.99 5.31 -1.43
N ARG A 2 -12.28 4.00 -1.55
CA ARG A 2 -13.58 3.52 -2.07
C ARG A 2 -14.25 2.60 -1.05
N ASN A 3 -15.54 2.86 -0.78
CA ASN A 3 -16.32 2.09 0.18
C ASN A 3 -16.64 0.70 -0.43
N VAL A 4 -16.22 -0.37 0.22
CA VAL A 4 -16.48 -1.74 -0.24
C VAL A 4 -17.24 -2.46 0.86
N ARG A 5 -18.57 -2.36 0.79
CA ARG A 5 -19.62 -3.09 1.53
C ARG A 5 -19.25 -3.58 2.95
N THR A 6 -19.97 -3.07 3.94
CA THR A 6 -20.06 -3.66 5.29
C THR A 6 -20.46 -5.14 5.20
N VAL A 7 -19.57 -6.05 5.58
CA VAL A 7 -19.86 -7.48 5.57
C VAL A 7 -20.64 -7.83 6.84
N ARG A 8 -21.94 -8.08 6.72
CA ARG A 8 -22.75 -8.63 7.81
C ARG A 8 -22.50 -10.14 7.93
N ARG A 9 -21.63 -10.54 8.85
CA ARG A 9 -21.60 -11.90 9.39
C ARG A 9 -21.94 -11.79 10.88
N GLY A 10 -23.11 -12.32 11.27
CA GLY A 10 -23.54 -12.59 12.65
C GLY A 10 -23.07 -11.63 13.74
N VAL A 11 -23.96 -10.75 14.20
CA VAL A 11 -23.96 -10.07 15.51
C VAL A 11 -23.00 -8.88 15.71
N LEU A 12 -21.98 -8.63 14.88
CA LEU A 12 -21.19 -7.39 14.95
C LEU A 12 -20.90 -6.82 13.55
N GLU A 13 -21.40 -5.61 13.24
CA GLU A 13 -21.02 -4.89 12.01
C GLU A 13 -19.54 -4.51 12.09
N LYS A 14 -18.71 -5.18 11.28
CA LYS A 14 -17.29 -4.85 11.15
C LYS A 14 -17.11 -3.93 9.93
N PRO A 15 -16.67 -2.67 10.13
CA PRO A 15 -16.38 -1.79 9.01
C PRO A 15 -15.23 -2.36 8.17
N THR A 16 -15.45 -2.44 6.87
CA THR A 16 -14.49 -2.90 5.86
C THR A 16 -14.27 -1.80 4.84
N LEU A 17 -13.01 -1.49 4.53
CA LEU A 17 -12.63 -0.44 3.58
C LEU A 17 -11.59 -0.94 2.58
N ALA A 18 -11.70 -0.52 1.32
CA ALA A 18 -10.61 -0.62 0.37
C ALA A 18 -9.77 0.66 0.39
N ILE A 19 -8.51 0.52 0.78
CA ILE A 19 -7.53 1.59 0.91
C ILE A 19 -6.34 1.38 0.00
N LYS A 20 -5.68 2.48 -0.38
CA LYS A 20 -4.37 2.43 -1.03
C LYS A 20 -3.28 2.36 0.04
N LYS A 21 -2.43 1.33 -0.05
CA LYS A 21 -1.18 1.16 0.68
C LYS A 21 -0.23 2.25 0.22
N GLY A 22 0.08 3.21 1.07
CA GLY A 22 1.06 4.26 0.76
C GLY A 22 1.94 4.55 1.96
N VAL A 23 2.51 5.76 1.98
CA VAL A 23 3.41 6.26 3.04
C VAL A 23 2.75 6.23 4.43
N TRP A 24 1.43 6.37 4.50
CA TRP A 24 0.66 6.34 5.75
C TRP A 24 0.42 4.92 6.30
N PHE A 25 0.71 3.86 5.55
CA PHE A 25 0.38 2.50 5.94
C PHE A 25 1.27 1.92 7.07
N PRO A 26 2.60 2.14 7.11
CA PRO A 26 3.43 1.70 8.24
C PRO A 26 2.95 2.19 9.62
N PRO A 27 2.54 3.48 9.81
CA PRO A 27 1.94 3.89 11.07
C PRO A 27 0.56 3.25 11.34
N TYR A 28 -0.20 2.90 10.31
CA TYR A 28 -1.47 2.17 10.46
C TYR A 28 -1.27 0.74 10.98
N GLN A 29 -0.21 0.04 10.55
CA GLN A 29 0.08 -1.33 11.00
C GLN A 29 0.44 -1.44 12.50
N ARG A 30 0.64 -0.32 13.21
CA ARG A 30 0.89 -0.31 14.66
C ARG A 30 -0.37 -0.54 15.48
N TYR A 31 -1.55 -0.47 14.87
CA TYR A 31 -2.83 -0.73 15.54
C TYR A 31 -3.13 -2.23 15.55
N HIS A 32 -3.49 -2.77 16.71
CA HIS A 32 -3.58 -4.22 16.94
C HIS A 32 -4.76 -4.91 16.20
N PHE A 33 -5.88 -4.21 16.07
CA PHE A 33 -7.14 -4.76 15.55
C PHE A 33 -7.38 -4.34 14.09
N ALA A 34 -6.56 -4.84 13.17
CA ALA A 34 -6.72 -4.62 11.74
C ALA A 34 -6.48 -5.93 10.98
N ASP A 35 -7.53 -6.46 10.36
CA ASP A 35 -7.43 -7.59 9.44
C ASP A 35 -7.20 -7.06 8.03
N ILE A 36 -6.00 -7.30 7.50
CA ILE A 36 -5.52 -6.72 6.25
C ILE A 36 -5.42 -7.81 5.18
N VAL A 37 -6.23 -7.67 4.14
CA VAL A 37 -6.21 -8.54 2.97
C VAL A 37 -5.70 -7.75 1.77
N SER A 38 -4.49 -8.07 1.32
CA SER A 38 -3.92 -7.54 0.07
C SER A 38 -3.95 -8.64 -0.99
N SER A 39 -4.59 -8.37 -2.13
CA SER A 39 -4.65 -9.31 -3.25
C SER A 39 -3.32 -9.45 -3.99
N THR A 40 -2.36 -8.55 -3.74
CA THR A 40 -1.12 -8.47 -4.53
C THR A 40 0.06 -8.09 -3.64
N SER A 41 1.05 -8.98 -3.53
CA SER A 41 2.31 -8.67 -2.84
C SER A 41 3.21 -7.82 -3.74
N LYS A 42 4.01 -6.93 -3.13
CA LYS A 42 5.06 -6.20 -3.84
C LYS A 42 6.01 -7.16 -4.54
N MET A 43 6.46 -8.19 -3.82
CA MET A 43 7.36 -9.24 -4.32
C MET A 43 6.85 -9.91 -5.61
N HIS A 44 5.56 -10.23 -5.70
CA HIS A 44 5.04 -10.96 -6.86
C HIS A 44 4.67 -10.05 -8.05
N ARG A 45 4.19 -8.83 -7.80
CA ARG A 45 3.61 -7.98 -8.85
C ARG A 45 4.53 -6.89 -9.38
N LEU A 46 5.60 -6.53 -8.66
CA LEU A 46 6.41 -5.35 -9.00
C LEU A 46 7.06 -5.43 -10.39
N THR A 47 7.39 -6.62 -10.86
CA THR A 47 8.00 -6.84 -12.19
C THR A 47 6.99 -6.86 -13.35
N LYS A 48 5.68 -6.89 -13.04
CA LYS A 48 4.58 -7.01 -14.01
C LYS A 48 3.59 -5.84 -13.96
N MET A 49 3.78 -4.91 -13.04
CA MET A 49 2.89 -3.78 -12.85
C MET A 49 3.41 -2.56 -13.60
N ASP A 50 2.50 -1.72 -14.06
CA ASP A 50 2.85 -0.42 -14.58
C ASP A 50 3.18 0.53 -13.42
N LEU A 51 4.46 0.94 -13.35
CA LEU A 51 4.99 1.77 -12.26
C LEU A 51 4.53 3.22 -12.36
N ASN A 52 4.28 3.74 -13.56
CA ASN A 52 3.87 5.12 -13.78
C ASN A 52 2.48 5.39 -13.19
N THR A 53 1.55 4.46 -13.38
CA THR A 53 0.17 4.61 -12.87
C THR A 53 0.00 4.21 -11.41
N SER A 54 0.96 3.47 -10.86
CA SER A 54 0.86 2.90 -9.51
C SER A 54 1.61 3.69 -8.44
N CYS A 55 2.36 4.73 -8.81
CA CYS A 55 3.01 5.62 -7.85
C CYS A 55 2.14 6.85 -7.58
N ASN A 56 2.30 7.45 -6.40
CA ASN A 56 1.67 8.73 -6.10
C ASN A 56 2.35 9.88 -6.86
N GLU A 57 1.68 11.04 -6.88
CA GLU A 57 2.16 12.25 -7.58
C GLU A 57 3.46 12.85 -6.99
N TYR A 58 3.88 12.37 -5.82
CA TYR A 58 5.07 12.86 -5.11
C TYR A 58 6.34 12.06 -5.44
N VAL A 59 6.25 10.98 -6.22
CA VAL A 59 7.42 10.22 -6.66
C VAL A 59 7.95 10.84 -7.95
N ASP A 60 9.22 11.22 -7.95
CA ASP A 60 9.88 11.77 -9.14
C ASP A 60 9.95 10.76 -10.29
N ASP A 61 9.76 11.26 -11.51
CA ASP A 61 9.89 10.47 -12.74
C ASP A 61 11.25 9.80 -12.87
N VAL A 62 12.32 10.42 -12.34
CA VAL A 62 13.67 9.86 -12.35
C VAL A 62 13.73 8.55 -11.57
N VAL A 63 13.02 8.46 -10.44
CA VAL A 63 12.95 7.26 -9.61
C VAL A 63 12.18 6.17 -10.34
N ILE A 64 11.04 6.52 -10.96
CA ILE A 64 10.21 5.59 -11.72
C ILE A 64 10.99 5.03 -12.91
N ASN A 65 11.63 5.90 -13.70
CA ASN A 65 12.43 5.52 -14.85
C ASN A 65 13.61 4.62 -14.47
N ASN A 66 14.31 4.93 -13.37
CA ASN A 66 15.38 4.08 -12.88
C ASN A 66 14.86 2.68 -12.50
N LEU A 67 13.75 2.62 -11.76
CA LEU A 67 13.15 1.35 -11.36
C LEU A 67 12.68 0.53 -12.58
N GLN A 68 12.08 1.18 -13.57
CA GLN A 68 11.63 0.56 -14.81
C GLN A 68 12.81 -0.07 -15.58
N LYS A 69 13.95 0.63 -15.69
CA LYS A 69 15.17 0.06 -16.30
C LYS A 69 15.56 -1.28 -15.67
N TRP A 70 15.55 -1.37 -14.33
CA TRP A 70 15.87 -2.63 -13.63
C TRP A 70 14.83 -3.72 -13.88
N VAL A 71 13.55 -3.36 -13.96
CA VAL A 71 12.47 -4.29 -14.29
C VAL A 71 12.63 -4.83 -15.71
N ASP A 72 12.98 -3.99 -16.67
CA ASP A 72 13.20 -4.38 -18.07
C ASP A 72 14.39 -5.34 -18.19
N ILE A 73 15.50 -5.03 -17.49
CA ILE A 73 16.65 -5.92 -17.37
C ILE A 73 16.21 -7.27 -16.78
N PHE A 74 15.43 -7.28 -15.69
CA PHE A 74 14.96 -8.52 -15.06
C PHE A 74 14.08 -9.37 -16.00
N ASN A 75 13.23 -8.71 -16.78
CA ASN A 75 12.34 -9.37 -17.74
C ASN A 75 13.08 -9.85 -19.00
N SER A 76 14.28 -9.33 -19.28
CA SER A 76 15.12 -9.74 -20.42
C SER A 76 15.87 -11.07 -20.20
N PHE A 77 15.83 -11.68 -19.02
CA PHE A 77 16.52 -12.95 -18.74
C PHE A 77 15.86 -14.11 -19.48
N GLU A 78 16.62 -14.83 -20.31
CA GLU A 78 16.14 -16.03 -20.97
C GLU A 78 16.18 -17.27 -20.04
N PRO A 79 15.45 -18.34 -20.36
CA PRO A 79 15.52 -19.59 -19.59
C PRO A 79 16.92 -20.22 -19.71
N GLY A 80 17.74 -20.06 -18.66
CA GLY A 80 19.13 -20.58 -18.62
C GLY A 80 20.15 -19.53 -18.20
N ASP A 81 19.82 -18.24 -18.34
CA ASP A 81 20.66 -17.14 -17.90
C ASP A 81 20.64 -17.02 -16.38
N SER A 82 21.78 -17.24 -15.73
CA SER A 82 21.96 -16.97 -14.29
C SER A 82 22.41 -15.53 -14.02
N GLU A 83 23.19 -14.96 -14.94
CA GLU A 83 23.98 -13.74 -14.74
C GLU A 83 23.98 -12.86 -15.99
N LYS A 84 24.02 -11.54 -15.79
CA LYS A 84 24.22 -10.56 -16.86
C LYS A 84 25.24 -9.51 -16.43
N GLU A 85 26.10 -9.12 -17.36
CA GLU A 85 27.00 -7.99 -17.17
C GLU A 85 26.30 -6.69 -17.53
N ILE A 86 26.29 -5.74 -16.60
CA ILE A 86 25.67 -4.43 -16.74
C ILE A 86 26.70 -3.41 -16.26
N GLU A 87 27.09 -2.49 -17.13
CA GLU A 87 28.04 -1.40 -16.81
C GLU A 87 29.36 -1.90 -16.17
N GLY A 88 29.89 -3.03 -16.64
CA GLY A 88 31.14 -3.62 -16.14
C GLY A 88 31.00 -4.39 -14.83
N LYS A 89 29.78 -4.64 -14.35
CA LYS A 89 29.51 -5.47 -13.17
C LYS A 89 28.58 -6.63 -13.51
N ILE A 90 28.96 -7.83 -13.08
CA ILE A 90 28.13 -9.03 -13.20
C ILE A 90 27.06 -9.01 -12.10
N TYR A 91 25.82 -9.19 -12.51
CA TYR A 91 24.67 -9.31 -11.62
C TYR A 91 23.94 -10.62 -11.85
N THR A 92 23.62 -11.31 -10.77
CA THR A 92 22.70 -12.45 -10.81
C THR A 92 21.25 -11.97 -10.96
N LYS A 93 20.38 -12.85 -11.49
CA LYS A 93 18.94 -12.59 -11.57
C LYS A 93 18.31 -12.24 -10.21
N TYR A 94 18.79 -12.88 -9.13
CA TYR A 94 18.33 -12.61 -7.77
C TYR A 94 18.77 -11.24 -7.25
N GLU A 95 20.00 -10.82 -7.51
CA GLU A 95 20.47 -9.49 -7.11
C GLU A 95 19.68 -8.37 -7.80
N ILE A 96 19.35 -8.54 -9.07
CA ILE A 96 18.52 -7.58 -9.80
C ILE A 96 17.12 -7.53 -9.19
N TYR A 97 16.53 -8.69 -8.89
CA TYR A 97 15.24 -8.76 -8.19
C TYR A 97 15.27 -8.05 -6.83
N MET A 98 16.33 -8.25 -6.05
CA MET A 98 16.51 -7.56 -4.77
C MET A 98 16.72 -6.05 -4.94
N LYS A 99 17.42 -5.62 -6.00
CA LYS A 99 17.52 -4.20 -6.36
C LYS A 99 16.16 -3.60 -6.67
N ILE A 100 15.32 -4.27 -7.47
CA ILE A 100 13.98 -3.79 -7.81
C ILE A 100 13.14 -3.62 -6.54
N ILE A 101 13.11 -4.64 -5.68
CA ILE A 101 12.34 -4.57 -4.42
C ILE A 101 12.85 -3.46 -3.51
N SER A 102 14.16 -3.35 -3.34
CA SER A 102 14.77 -2.43 -2.37
C SER A 102 14.70 -0.97 -2.83
N ASN A 103 14.74 -0.71 -4.14
CA ASN A 103 14.63 0.64 -4.71
C ASN A 103 13.18 1.05 -5.00
N CYS A 104 12.19 0.19 -4.70
CA CYS A 104 10.79 0.52 -4.87
C CYS A 104 10.40 1.71 -3.97
N PRO A 105 9.84 2.80 -4.53
CA PRO A 105 9.53 3.98 -3.75
C PRO A 105 8.44 3.71 -2.72
N MET A 106 8.50 4.41 -1.59
CA MET A 106 7.46 4.33 -0.55
C MET A 106 6.11 4.86 -1.03
N GLY A 107 6.12 5.72 -2.06
CA GLY A 107 4.94 6.23 -2.75
C GLY A 107 4.24 5.22 -3.66
N LEU A 108 4.69 3.96 -3.73
CA LEU A 108 3.97 2.91 -4.46
C LEU A 108 2.62 2.61 -3.81
N GLU A 109 1.55 2.88 -4.55
CA GLU A 109 0.18 2.68 -4.12
C GLU A 109 -0.36 1.30 -4.48
N GLN A 110 -0.77 0.52 -3.47
CA GLN A 110 -1.39 -0.80 -3.70
C GLN A 110 -2.77 -0.88 -3.05
N THR A 111 -3.79 -1.34 -3.76
CA THR A 111 -5.11 -1.51 -3.13
C THR A 111 -5.10 -2.69 -2.17
N MET A 112 -5.57 -2.47 -0.95
CA MET A 112 -5.81 -3.51 0.04
C MET A 112 -7.19 -3.31 0.68
N ARG A 113 -7.72 -4.39 1.24
CA ARG A 113 -8.93 -4.36 2.06
C ARG A 113 -8.53 -4.46 3.52
N VAL A 114 -9.15 -3.62 4.35
CA VAL A 114 -8.96 -3.68 5.79
C VAL A 114 -10.31 -3.79 6.49
N THR A 115 -10.39 -4.71 7.45
CA THR A 115 -11.53 -4.88 8.34
C THR A 115 -11.09 -4.60 9.78
N THR A 116 -11.82 -3.77 10.50
CA THR A 116 -11.45 -3.34 11.85
C THR A 116 -12.69 -3.17 12.74
N SER A 117 -12.53 -2.71 13.99
CA SER A 117 -13.61 -2.46 14.95
C SER A 117 -13.82 -0.95 15.17
N TYR A 118 -15.04 -0.56 15.55
CA TYR A 118 -15.35 0.84 15.88
C TYR A 118 -14.48 1.40 17.00
N LEU A 119 -14.13 0.58 18.01
CA LEU A 119 -13.24 1.01 19.09
C LEU A 119 -11.83 1.33 18.58
N GLN A 120 -11.31 0.52 17.66
CA GLN A 120 -10.02 0.82 17.04
C GLN A 120 -10.11 2.08 16.16
N LEU A 121 -11.18 2.22 15.39
CA LEU A 121 -11.41 3.43 14.57
C LEU A 121 -11.47 4.71 15.41
N LYS A 122 -12.09 4.68 16.60
CA LYS A 122 -12.06 5.81 17.55
C LYS A 122 -10.63 6.22 17.87
N THR A 123 -9.80 5.25 18.29
CA THR A 123 -8.40 5.50 18.65
C THR A 123 -7.61 6.07 17.48
N ILE A 124 -7.76 5.48 16.29
CA ILE A 124 -7.07 5.94 15.07
C ILE A 124 -7.53 7.36 14.72
N TYR A 125 -8.84 7.62 14.69
CA TYR A 125 -9.40 8.91 14.34
C TYR A 125 -8.86 10.03 15.25
N LEU A 126 -8.91 9.81 16.58
CA LEU A 126 -8.45 10.81 17.54
C LEU A 126 -6.95 11.11 17.40
N GLN A 127 -6.13 10.11 17.09
CA GLN A 127 -4.69 10.27 16.91
C GLN A 127 -4.31 10.88 15.55
N ARG A 128 -5.15 10.73 14.52
CA ARG A 128 -4.78 11.02 13.12
C ARG A 128 -5.50 12.22 12.51
N ARG A 129 -6.57 12.73 13.13
CA ARG A 129 -7.37 13.87 12.62
C ARG A 129 -6.58 15.17 12.36
N HIS A 130 -5.43 15.36 13.01
CA HIS A 130 -4.56 16.54 12.82
C HIS A 130 -3.16 16.14 12.34
N HIS A 131 -3.03 14.97 11.72
CA HIS A 131 -1.73 14.45 11.27
C HIS A 131 -1.19 15.23 10.05
N LYS A 132 0.15 15.22 9.89
CA LYS A 132 0.84 15.93 8.79
C LYS A 132 0.46 15.41 7.38
N LEU A 133 0.30 14.10 7.23
CA LEU A 133 -0.19 13.46 5.99
C LEU A 133 -1.70 13.68 5.86
N LYS A 134 -2.09 14.90 5.44
CA LYS A 134 -3.47 15.36 5.42
C LYS A 134 -4.33 14.62 4.40
N GLU A 135 -3.79 14.27 3.24
CA GLU A 135 -4.55 13.60 2.17
C GLU A 135 -4.96 12.19 2.59
N ASP A 136 -3.99 11.37 3.02
CA ASP A 136 -4.25 9.99 3.42
C ASP A 136 -5.08 9.91 4.71
N TRP A 137 -4.62 10.56 5.79
CA TRP A 137 -5.31 10.47 7.08
C TRP A 137 -6.56 11.32 7.14
N GLY A 138 -6.62 12.44 6.42
CA GLY A 138 -7.84 13.23 6.26
C GLY A 138 -8.91 12.40 5.56
N ALA A 139 -8.60 11.81 4.40
CA ALA A 139 -9.53 10.93 3.72
C ALA A 139 -9.95 9.72 4.57
N PHE A 140 -9.04 9.16 5.38
CA PHE A 140 -9.38 8.11 6.35
C PHE A 140 -10.35 8.61 7.43
N CYS A 141 -10.08 9.77 8.03
CA CYS A 141 -10.91 10.34 9.07
C CYS A 141 -12.29 10.75 8.55
N ASP A 142 -12.35 11.36 7.36
CA ASP A 142 -13.60 11.71 6.69
C ASP A 142 -14.42 10.46 6.39
N TRP A 143 -13.77 9.37 5.94
CA TRP A 143 -14.44 8.09 5.78
C TRP A 143 -15.02 7.57 7.10
N CYS A 144 -14.29 7.64 8.22
CA CYS A 144 -14.82 7.23 9.53
C CYS A 144 -16.12 7.97 9.86
N LEU A 145 -16.23 9.26 9.53
CA LEU A 145 -17.43 10.07 9.77
C LEU A 145 -18.64 9.65 8.92
N THR A 146 -18.43 8.91 7.83
CA THR A 146 -19.51 8.35 6.99
C THR A 146 -20.07 7.03 7.51
N LEU A 147 -19.40 6.39 8.49
CA LEU A 147 -19.83 5.10 9.01
C LEU A 147 -21.08 5.23 9.91
N PRO A 148 -22.03 4.27 9.85
CA PRO A 148 -23.20 4.26 10.71
C PRO A 148 -22.82 4.34 12.19
N HIS A 149 -23.50 5.20 12.96
CA HIS A 149 -23.30 5.38 14.40
C HIS A 149 -21.87 5.75 14.85
N PHE A 150 -20.93 6.04 13.95
CA PHE A 150 -19.55 6.35 14.34
C PHE A 150 -19.47 7.60 15.21
N LYS A 151 -20.15 8.68 14.82
CA LYS A 151 -20.19 9.91 15.63
C LYS A 151 -20.80 9.66 17.01
N GLU A 152 -21.83 8.82 17.06
CA GLU A 152 -22.55 8.50 18.28
C GLU A 152 -21.71 7.69 19.27
N PHE A 153 -20.98 6.69 18.79
CA PHE A 153 -20.22 5.77 19.62
C PHE A 153 -18.78 6.23 19.88
N CYS A 154 -18.19 6.99 18.96
CA CYS A 154 -16.76 7.28 18.99
C CYS A 154 -16.41 8.74 19.30
N LEU A 155 -17.31 9.70 19.06
CA LEU A 155 -17.01 11.13 19.21
C LEU A 155 -17.79 11.84 20.32
N LYS A 156 -18.62 11.10 21.06
CA LYS A 156 -19.18 11.57 22.33
C LYS A 156 -18.12 11.55 23.43
#